data_AF-A0A7X6ZFW9-F1
#
_entry.id   AF-A0A7X6ZFW9-F1
#
_cell.length_a   1.000
_cell.length_b   1.000
_cell.length_c   1.000
_cell.angle_alpha   90.00
_cell.angle_beta   90.00
_cell.angle_gamma   90.00
#
_symmetry.space_group_name_H-M   'P 1'
#
loop_
_entity.id
_entity.type
_entity.pdbx_description
1 polymer ?
#
loop_
_entity_poly.entity_id
_entity_poly.type
_entity_poly.pdbx_seq_one_letter_code
_entity_poly.pdbx_strand_id
1 'polypeptide(L)' 'MKLQILDMGRDDLVKGFHIYEEKEEGLDDYFLNNLFADIEGLKVFGGIHRKVYKEFYRAFIPKTIANKKMKW' A
#
# COMPACT_ATOMS: atom_id res chain seq x y z
N MET A 1 18.84 1.76 -2.92
CA MET A 1 18.15 0.56 -2.41
C MET A 1 17.46 -0.14 -3.57
N LYS A 2 17.63 -1.47 -3.71
CA LYS A 2 16.93 -2.26 -4.74
C LYS A 2 15.63 -2.81 -4.12
N LEU A 3 14.49 -2.44 -4.68
CA LEU A 3 13.19 -2.96 -4.27
C LEU A 3 12.84 -4.21 -5.08
N GLN A 4 12.33 -5.23 -4.39
CA GLN A 4 11.81 -6.43 -5.02
C GLN A 4 10.49 -6.79 -4.35
N ILE A 5 9.47 -7.03 -5.18
CA ILE A 5 8.16 -7.52 -4.74
C ILE A 5 8.18 -9.03 -4.92
N LEU A 6 7.88 -9.77 -3.85
CA LEU A 6 7.73 -11.23 -3.89
C LEU A 6 6.49 -11.60 -4.70
N ASP A 7 6.50 -12.76 -5.36
CA ASP A 7 5.37 -13.20 -6.19
C ASP A 7 4.07 -13.32 -5.39
N MET A 8 4.14 -13.86 -4.16
CA MET A 8 3.01 -13.90 -3.24
C MET A 8 2.46 -12.49 -2.94
N GLY A 9 3.34 -11.50 -2.84
CA GLY A 9 2.94 -10.11 -2.65
C GLY A 9 2.28 -9.51 -3.90
N ARG A 10 2.68 -9.92 -5.12
CA ARG A 10 2.03 -9.46 -6.35
C ARG A 10 0.58 -9.91 -6.42
N ASP A 11 0.31 -11.16 -6.10
CA ASP A 11 -1.05 -11.70 -6.10
C ASP A 11 -1.94 -10.97 -5.09
N ASP A 12 -1.41 -10.61 -3.93
CA ASP A 12 -2.12 -9.83 -2.92
C ASP A 12 -2.43 -8.40 -3.39
N LEU A 13 -1.53 -7.79 -4.17
CA LEU A 13 -1.78 -6.47 -4.76
C LEU A 13 -2.88 -6.51 -5.82
N VAL A 14 -2.89 -7.55 -6.67
CA VAL A 14 -3.94 -7.75 -7.69
C VAL A 14 -5.30 -7.98 -7.02
N LYS A 15 -5.35 -8.81 -5.97
CA LYS A 15 -6.58 -8.99 -5.18
C LYS A 15 -7.03 -7.69 -4.53
N GLY A 16 -6.10 -6.93 -3.97
CA GLY A 16 -6.38 -5.62 -3.37
C GLY A 16 -7.05 -4.68 -4.37
N PHE A 17 -6.51 -4.58 -5.59
CA PHE A 17 -7.07 -3.77 -6.67
C PHE A 17 -8.56 -4.09 -6.92
N HIS A 18 -8.89 -5.37 -7.15
CA HIS A 18 -10.28 -5.78 -7.41
C HIS A 18 -11.20 -5.53 -6.21
N ILE A 19 -10.73 -5.71 -4.98
CA ILE A 19 -11.53 -5.42 -3.78
C ILE A 19 -11.91 -3.93 -3.68
N TYR A 20 -11.02 -3.03 -4.10
CA TYR A 20 -11.29 -1.59 -4.07
C TYR A 20 -12.20 -1.16 -5.23
N GLU A 21 -12.01 -1.74 -6.42
CA GLU A 21 -12.89 -1.57 -7.58
C GLU A 21 -14.33 -2.01 -7.29
N GLU A 22 -14.53 -3.15 -6.64
CA GLU A 22 -15.85 -3.69 -6.28
C GLU A 22 -16.61 -2.82 -5.25
N LYS A 23 -15.90 -1.96 -4.50
CA LYS A 23 -16.52 -1.15 -3.44
C LYS A 23 -17.09 0.17 -3.94
N GLU A 24 -16.38 0.86 -4.82
CA GLU A 24 -16.82 2.12 -5.43
C GLU A 24 -16.00 2.36 -6.69
N GLU A 25 -16.69 2.74 -7.77
CA GLU A 25 -16.04 3.10 -9.03
C GLU A 25 -15.05 4.27 -8.81
N GLY A 26 -13.77 4.07 -9.16
CA GLY A 26 -12.69 5.06 -9.00
C GLY A 26 -11.86 4.95 -7.71
N LEU A 27 -12.10 3.94 -6.86
CA LEU A 27 -11.25 3.65 -5.68
C LEU A 27 -9.96 2.89 -6.02
N ASP A 28 -9.92 2.27 -7.19
CA ASP A 28 -8.79 1.54 -7.76
C ASP A 28 -7.59 2.46 -8.03
N ASP A 29 -7.82 3.61 -8.67
CA ASP A 29 -6.80 4.64 -8.89
C ASP A 29 -6.28 5.20 -7.56
N TYR A 30 -7.16 5.38 -6.58
CA TYR A 30 -6.76 5.83 -5.25
C TYR A 30 -5.87 4.79 -4.56
N PHE A 31 -6.24 3.51 -4.63
CA PHE A 31 -5.44 2.42 -4.08
C PHE A 31 -4.05 2.36 -4.72
N LEU A 32 -3.97 2.37 -6.05
CA LEU A 32 -2.71 2.31 -6.77
C LEU A 32 -1.82 3.51 -6.48
N ASN A 33 -2.38 4.73 -6.47
CA ASN A 33 -1.60 5.95 -6.20
C ASN A 33 -0.97 5.94 -4.80
N ASN A 34 -1.71 5.52 -3.77
CA ASN A 34 -1.15 5.41 -2.42
C ASN A 34 -0.11 4.28 -2.32
N LEU A 35 -0.39 3.12 -2.94
CA LEU A 35 0.54 2.01 -2.96
C LEU A 35 1.88 2.39 -3.61
N PHE A 36 1.84 3.09 -4.76
CA PHE A 36 3.05 3.57 -5.41
C PHE A 36 3.81 4.58 -4.56
N ALA A 37 3.10 5.54 -3.94
CA ALA A 37 3.73 6.52 -3.06
C ALA A 37 4.47 5.86 -1.89
N ASP A 38 3.88 4.83 -1.29
CA ASP A 38 4.51 4.10 -0.18
C ASP A 38 5.71 3.26 -0.64
N ILE A 39 5.61 2.57 -1.79
CA ILE A 39 6.74 1.82 -2.36
C ILE A 39 7.92 2.75 -2.66
N GLU A 40 7.65 3.94 -3.21
CA GLU A 40 8.68 4.95 -3.42
C GLU A 40 9.23 5.49 -2.09
N GLY A 41 8.36 5.69 -1.09
CA GLY A 41 8.74 6.07 0.27
C GLY A 41 9.70 5.08 0.93
N LEU A 42 9.56 3.77 0.67
CA LEU A 42 10.48 2.74 1.18
C LEU A 42 11.93 2.94 0.70
N LYS A 43 12.16 3.59 -0.45
CA LYS A 43 13.53 3.89 -0.91
C LYS A 43 14.23 4.90 0.00
N VAL A 44 13.47 5.76 0.68
CA VAL A 44 13.96 6.85 1.53
C VAL A 44 13.92 6.45 3.01
N PHE A 45 12.81 5.87 3.46
CA PHE A 45 12.55 5.56 4.87
C PHE A 45 12.71 4.06 5.20
N GLY A 46 13.19 3.25 4.26
CA GLY A 46 13.43 1.83 4.47
C GLY A 46 14.31 1.56 5.70
N GLY A 47 13.87 0.63 6.56
CA GLY A 47 14.61 0.22 7.76
C GLY A 47 14.26 0.95 9.05
N ILE A 48 13.53 2.07 9.01
CA ILE A 48 13.10 2.80 10.22
C ILE A 48 11.68 2.41 10.68
N HIS A 49 10.96 1.65 9.85
CA HIS A 49 9.61 1.19 10.18
C HIS A 49 9.60 0.26 11.40
N ARG A 50 8.42 0.06 12.00
CA ARG A 50 8.29 -0.83 13.16
C ARG A 50 8.49 -2.28 12.74
N LYS A 51 9.40 -3.00 13.42
CA LYS A 51 9.47 -4.47 13.37
C LYS A 51 8.24 -5.05 14.06
N VAL A 52 7.49 -5.91 13.37
CA VAL A 52 6.24 -6.50 13.89
C VAL A 52 6.31 -8.02 14.01
N TYR A 53 7.15 -8.69 13.21
CA TYR A 53 7.29 -10.13 13.24
C TYR A 53 8.67 -10.54 12.76
N LYS A 54 9.48 -11.19 13.61
CA LYS A 54 10.87 -11.57 13.29
C LYS A 54 11.62 -10.39 12.64
N GLU A 55 12.15 -10.59 11.43
CA GLU A 55 12.85 -9.58 10.64
C GLU A 55 11.95 -8.80 9.67
N PHE A 56 10.62 -8.91 9.81
CA PHE A 56 9.67 -8.20 8.98
C PHE A 56 9.25 -6.87 9.61
N TYR A 57 9.36 -5.83 8.79
CA TYR A 57 8.97 -4.46 9.07
C TYR A 57 7.57 -4.19 8.49
N ARG A 58 6.76 -3.38 9.19
CA ARG A 58 5.46 -2.94 8.69
C ARG A 58 5.49 -1.45 8.37
N ALA A 59 5.26 -1.13 7.10
CA ALA A 59 4.84 0.20 6.68
C ALA A 59 3.31 0.25 6.73
N PHE A 60 2.75 1.38 7.18
CA PHE A 60 1.32 1.62 7.19
C PHE A 60 1.02 2.67 6.14
N ILE A 61 0.05 2.39 5.27
CA ILE A 61 -0.47 3.35 4.29
C ILE A 61 -1.30 4.37 5.06
N PRO A 62 -0.83 5.62 5.25
CA PRO A 62 -1.54 6.57 6.08
C PRO A 62 -2.85 6.98 5.40
N LYS A 63 -3.97 6.97 6.14
CA LYS A 63 -5.31 7.36 5.67
C LYS A 63 -5.42 8.83 5.19
N THR A 64 -4.35 9.61 5.28
CA THR A 64 -4.38 11.08 5.27
C THR A 64 -4.68 11.73 3.93
N ILE A 65 -4.77 10.99 2.82
CA ILE A 65 -5.21 11.53 1.52
C ILE A 65 -6.63 11.06 1.15
N ALA A 66 -7.39 10.49 2.10
CA ALA A 66 -8.83 10.29 1.91
C ALA A 66 -9.54 11.66 2.03
N ASN A 67 -9.46 12.46 0.98
CA ASN A 67 -10.09 13.76 0.89
C ASN A 67 -11.62 13.57 0.89
N LYS A 68 -12.27 13.84 2.03
CA LYS A 68 -13.70 14.11 2.26
C LYS A 68 -14.80 13.14 1.75
N LYS A 69 -14.54 12.18 0.87
CA LYS A 69 -15.58 11.28 0.32
C LYS A 69 -15.74 9.94 1.04
N MET A 70 -14.68 9.41 1.65
CA MET A 70 -14.75 8.13 2.37
C MET A 70 -15.13 8.34 3.85
N LYS A 71 -16.43 8.52 4.10
CA LYS A 71 -17.03 8.30 5.43
C LYS A 71 -17.54 6.85 5.48
N TRP A 72 -16.94 6.03 6.33
CA TRP A 72 -17.59 4.83 6.87
C TRP A 72 -18.47 5.25 8.04
#